data_AF-A0A2X5NNA7-F1
#
_entry.id   AF-A0A2X5NNA7-F1
#
_cell.length_a   1.000
_cell.length_b   1.000
_cell.length_c   1.000
_cell.angle_alpha   90.00
_cell.angle_beta   90.00
_cell.angle_gamma   90.00
#
_symmetry.space_group_name_H-M   'P 1'
#
loop_
_entity.id
_entity.type
_entity.pdbx_description
1 polymer ?
#
loop_
_entity_poly.entity_id
_entity_poly.type
_entity_poly.pdbx_seq_one_letter_code
_entity_poly.pdbx_strand_id
1 'polypeptide(L)'
;MIAAIGSVVLTPWNLFHSPELIHYTLDVLGSFIGPIFGILLCDFYRVNRRQINTDELFNDSPSGSYWYVRGVNPKAIITLLPSVGLCLLISFIPALHNIASFSWFIGVGMAAAIYAGISRQPSPAVSGHISPLASEE
;
A
#
# COMPACT_ATOMS: atom_id res chain seq x y z
N MET A 1 -6.36 -23.31 9.19
CA MET A 1 -7.48 -23.52 10.13
C MET A 1 -7.95 -22.21 10.79
N ILE A 2 -7.06 -21.39 11.37
CA ILE A 2 -7.44 -20.09 12.00
C ILE A 2 -8.14 -19.13 11.00
N ALA A 3 -7.60 -18.95 9.80
CA ALA A 3 -8.21 -18.09 8.78
C ALA A 3 -9.62 -18.56 8.36
N ALA A 4 -9.86 -19.88 8.32
CA ALA A 4 -11.17 -20.45 7.99
C ALA A 4 -12.19 -20.14 9.09
N ILE A 5 -11.81 -20.29 10.36
CA ILE A 5 -12.67 -19.92 11.50
C ILE A 5 -12.95 -18.42 11.48
N GLY A 6 -11.92 -17.59 11.28
CA GLY A 6 -12.08 -16.14 11.20
C GLY A 6 -13.05 -15.71 10.10
N SER A 7 -12.99 -16.33 8.92
CA SER A 7 -13.90 -16.05 7.82
C SER A 7 -15.37 -16.36 8.16
N VAL A 8 -15.64 -17.45 8.87
CA VAL A 8 -17.01 -17.80 9.33
C VAL A 8 -17.49 -16.82 10.40
N VAL A 9 -16.61 -16.40 11.33
CA VAL A 9 -16.93 -15.44 12.40
C VAL A 9 -17.24 -14.04 11.86
N LEU A 10 -16.62 -13.63 10.75
CA LEU A 10 -16.98 -12.37 10.08
C LEU A 10 -18.42 -12.37 9.53
N THR A 11 -19.07 -13.54 9.47
CA THR A 11 -20.45 -13.71 9.00
C THR A 11 -20.70 -13.00 7.66
N PRO A 12 -19.94 -13.33 6.59
CA PRO A 12 -20.02 -12.61 5.33
C PRO A 12 -21.42 -12.61 4.71
N TRP A 13 -22.24 -13.61 5.03
CA TRP A 13 -23.66 -13.65 4.64
C TRP A 13 -24.46 -12.46 5.15
N ASN A 14 -24.13 -11.89 6.31
CA ASN A 14 -24.80 -10.71 6.85
C ASN A 14 -24.56 -9.46 5.98
N LEU A 15 -23.43 -9.38 5.29
CA LEU A 15 -23.14 -8.29 4.32
C LEU A 15 -24.05 -8.39 3.09
N PHE A 16 -24.40 -9.59 2.65
CA PHE A 16 -25.23 -9.80 1.46
C PHE A 16 -26.73 -9.54 1.68
N HIS A 17 -27.17 -9.40 2.93
CA HIS A 17 -28.58 -9.10 3.24
C HIS A 17 -28.99 -7.66 2.87
N SER A 18 -28.02 -6.74 2.72
CA SER A 18 -28.29 -5.32 2.44
C SER A 18 -27.36 -4.79 1.35
N PRO A 19 -27.89 -4.32 0.20
CA PRO A 19 -27.07 -3.74 -0.87
C PRO A 19 -26.17 -2.60 -0.38
N GLU A 20 -26.64 -1.79 0.56
CA GLU A 20 -25.88 -0.68 1.16
C GLU A 20 -24.61 -1.15 1.88
N LEU A 21 -24.67 -2.28 2.61
CA LEU A 21 -23.51 -2.80 3.35
C LEU A 21 -22.41 -3.32 2.41
N ILE A 22 -22.81 -3.86 1.25
CA ILE A 22 -21.87 -4.29 0.22
C ILE A 22 -21.11 -3.07 -0.32
N HIS A 23 -21.82 -2.00 -0.68
CA HIS A 23 -21.20 -0.77 -1.18
C HIS A 23 -20.27 -0.14 -0.14
N TYR A 24 -20.70 0.01 1.10
CA TYR A 24 -19.84 0.53 2.17
C TYR A 24 -18.56 -0.27 2.35
N THR A 25 -18.64 -1.60 2.30
CA THR A 25 -17.46 -2.46 2.48
C THR A 25 -16.48 -2.29 1.32
N LEU A 26 -16.99 -2.22 0.09
CA LEU A 26 -16.17 -1.98 -1.10
C LEU A 26 -15.53 -0.60 -1.07
N ASP A 27 -16.25 0.44 -0.66
CA ASP A 27 -15.76 1.81 -0.59
C ASP A 27 -14.67 1.95 0.47
N VAL A 28 -14.88 1.36 1.65
CA VAL A 28 -13.86 1.30 2.70
C VAL A 28 -12.65 0.54 2.18
N LEU A 29 -12.82 -0.69 1.69
CA LEU A 29 -11.69 -1.50 1.25
C LEU A 29 -10.90 -0.82 0.11
N GLY A 30 -11.60 -0.24 -0.87
CA GLY A 30 -11.01 0.54 -1.97
C GLY A 30 -10.22 1.76 -1.47
N SER A 31 -10.72 2.45 -0.45
CA SER A 31 -10.06 3.61 0.16
C SER A 31 -8.73 3.26 0.83
N PHE A 32 -8.53 2.02 1.28
CA PHE A 32 -7.24 1.54 1.80
C PHE A 32 -6.35 1.01 0.68
N ILE A 33 -6.89 0.20 -0.23
CA ILE A 33 -6.12 -0.46 -1.27
C ILE A 33 -5.49 0.55 -2.24
N GLY A 34 -6.22 1.60 -2.65
CA GLY A 34 -5.72 2.59 -3.60
C GLY A 34 -4.42 3.25 -3.14
N PRO A 35 -4.39 3.90 -1.97
CA PRO A 35 -3.17 4.49 -1.41
C PRO A 35 -1.99 3.51 -1.25
N ILE A 36 -2.25 2.29 -0.75
CA ILE A 36 -1.20 1.26 -0.62
C ILE A 36 -0.61 0.93 -1.99
N PHE A 37 -1.48 0.74 -2.99
CA PHE A 37 -1.05 0.46 -4.35
C PHE A 37 -0.22 1.61 -4.94
N GLY A 38 -0.61 2.87 -4.71
CA GLY A 38 0.15 4.04 -5.14
C GLY A 38 1.55 4.11 -4.53
N ILE A 39 1.68 3.82 -3.22
CA ILE A 39 2.97 3.75 -2.53
C ILE A 39 3.85 2.66 -3.15
N LEU A 40 3.32 1.44 -3.30
CA LEU A 40 4.06 0.30 -3.86
C LEU A 40 4.53 0.57 -5.29
N LEU A 41 3.64 1.12 -6.13
CA LEU A 41 3.97 1.43 -7.52
C LEU A 41 5.09 2.48 -7.60
N CYS A 42 5.00 3.53 -6.79
CA CYS A 42 6.01 4.57 -6.73
C CYS A 42 7.34 4.02 -6.18
N ASP A 43 7.29 3.25 -5.10
CA ASP A 43 8.47 2.66 -4.46
C ASP A 43 9.21 1.75 -5.43
N PHE A 44 8.50 0.84 -6.11
CA PHE A 44 9.10 -0.09 -7.04
C PHE A 44 9.62 0.60 -8.31
N TYR A 45 8.78 1.36 -9.02
CA TYR A 45 9.15 1.88 -10.34
C TYR A 45 10.02 3.13 -10.29
N ARG A 46 9.81 4.02 -9.33
CA ARG A 46 10.49 5.33 -9.27
C ARG A 46 11.63 5.35 -8.27
N VAL A 47 11.39 4.91 -7.04
CA VAL A 47 12.37 5.02 -5.95
C VAL A 47 13.47 3.96 -6.10
N ASN A 48 13.07 2.69 -6.22
CA ASN A 48 13.98 1.56 -6.32
C ASN A 48 14.29 1.14 -7.77
N ARG A 49 13.72 1.83 -8.77
CA ARG A 49 14.01 1.62 -10.21
C ARG A 49 13.92 0.15 -10.65
N ARG A 50 12.89 -0.56 -10.16
CA ARG A 50 12.61 -1.98 -10.43
C ARG A 50 13.65 -2.96 -9.87
N GLN A 51 14.44 -2.54 -8.89
CA GLN A 51 15.39 -3.40 -8.20
C GLN A 51 14.84 -3.75 -6.81
N ILE A 52 14.84 -5.03 -6.47
CA ILE A 52 14.47 -5.55 -5.15
C ILE A 52 15.51 -6.61 -4.79
N ASN A 53 15.99 -6.59 -3.54
CA ASN A 53 16.84 -7.63 -3.00
C ASN A 53 15.94 -8.68 -2.32
N THR A 54 15.82 -9.87 -2.91
CA THR A 54 14.96 -10.95 -2.38
C THR A 54 15.50 -11.54 -1.09
N ASP A 55 16.82 -11.58 -0.91
CA ASP A 55 17.44 -12.18 0.28
C ASP A 55 17.19 -11.32 1.51
N GLU A 56 17.32 -10.00 1.34
CA GLU A 56 17.04 -9.02 2.40
C GLU A 56 15.53 -8.92 2.72
N LEU A 57 14.63 -9.34 1.81
CA LEU A 57 13.18 -9.30 2.06
C LEU A 57 12.75 -10.26 3.17
N PHE A 58 13.52 -11.34 3.39
CA PHE A 58 13.31 -12.32 4.45
C PHE A 58 14.23 -12.10 5.66
N ASN A 59 14.99 -11.00 5.69
CA ASN A 59 15.87 -10.65 6.80
C ASN A 59 15.14 -9.76 7.82
N ASP A 60 14.83 -10.30 8.99
CA ASP A 60 14.17 -9.60 10.09
C ASP A 60 15.15 -9.00 11.12
N SER A 61 16.46 -9.06 10.85
CA SER A 61 17.45 -8.48 11.75
C SER A 61 17.31 -6.95 11.82
N PRO A 62 17.63 -6.31 12.97
CA PRO A 62 17.64 -4.85 13.07
C PRO A 62 18.61 -4.15 12.09
N SER A 63 19.58 -4.89 11.58
CA SER A 63 20.52 -4.48 10.52
C SER A 63 20.01 -4.72 9.10
N GLY A 64 18.88 -5.44 8.96
CA GLY A 64 18.27 -5.76 7.69
C GLY A 64 17.88 -4.50 6.93
N SER A 65 18.09 -4.54 5.63
CA SER A 65 18.00 -3.36 4.78
C SER A 65 16.56 -2.89 4.56
N TYR A 66 15.58 -3.77 4.77
CA TYR A 66 14.14 -3.47 4.79
C TYR A 66 13.56 -3.37 6.21
N TRP A 67 14.38 -3.40 7.26
CA TRP A 67 13.92 -3.25 8.64
C TRP A 67 13.49 -1.80 8.97
N TYR A 68 14.06 -0.80 8.29
CA TYR A 68 13.80 0.62 8.52
C TYR A 68 13.90 1.00 10.01
N VAL A 69 12.84 1.59 10.59
CA VAL A 69 12.79 1.98 12.01
C VAL A 69 11.86 1.02 12.74
N ARG A 70 12.43 0.13 13.54
CA ARG A 70 11.68 -0.88 14.33
C ARG A 70 10.78 -1.79 13.46
N GLY A 71 11.22 -2.15 12.26
CA GLY A 71 10.47 -3.01 11.33
C GLY A 71 9.43 -2.26 10.49
N VAL A 72 9.35 -0.93 10.56
CA VAL A 72 8.33 -0.13 9.85
C VAL A 72 8.97 0.97 9.04
N ASN A 73 8.48 1.17 7.81
CA ASN A 73 8.84 2.31 6.97
C ASN A 73 8.01 3.56 7.35
N PRO A 74 8.55 4.53 8.11
CA PRO A 74 7.79 5.69 8.56
C PRO A 74 7.33 6.58 7.40
N LYS A 75 8.08 6.63 6.29
CA LYS A 75 7.71 7.42 5.11
C LYS A 75 6.44 6.86 4.45
N ALA A 76 6.35 5.53 4.38
CA ALA A 76 5.15 4.85 3.89
C ALA A 76 3.94 5.13 4.79
N ILE A 77 4.10 5.07 6.13
CA ILE A 77 3.00 5.36 7.07
C ILE A 77 2.54 6.82 6.99
N ILE A 78 3.48 7.77 6.98
CA ILE A 78 3.17 9.21 6.88
C ILE A 78 2.48 9.54 5.54
N THR A 79 2.74 8.76 4.50
CA THR A 79 2.05 8.89 3.21
C THR A 79 0.68 8.23 3.21
N LEU A 80 0.59 7.05 3.82
CA LEU A 80 -0.62 6.23 3.83
C LEU A 80 -1.75 6.90 4.60
N LEU A 81 -1.50 7.36 5.82
CA LEU A 81 -2.53 7.94 6.69
C LEU A 81 -3.32 9.11 6.06
N PRO A 82 -2.69 10.17 5.53
CA PRO A 82 -3.42 11.25 4.88
C PRO A 82 -4.09 10.80 3.58
N SER A 83 -3.52 9.81 2.89
CA SER A 83 -4.09 9.29 1.64
C SER A 83 -5.35 8.49 1.85
N VAL A 84 -5.33 7.57 2.81
CA VAL A 84 -6.53 6.83 3.23
C VAL A 84 -7.55 7.79 3.82
N GLY A 85 -7.12 8.74 4.65
CA GLY A 85 -8.01 9.75 5.24
C GLY A 85 -8.78 10.53 4.18
N LEU A 86 -8.12 10.98 3.11
CA LEU A 86 -8.80 11.66 2.01
C LEU A 86 -9.77 10.73 1.27
N CYS A 87 -9.37 9.50 0.94
CA CYS A 87 -10.25 8.55 0.25
C CYS A 87 -11.51 8.23 1.06
N LEU A 88 -11.38 8.06 2.37
CA LEU A 88 -12.52 7.86 3.28
C LEU A 88 -13.41 9.11 3.31
N LEU A 89 -12.84 10.31 3.43
CA LEU A 89 -13.63 11.55 3.38
C LEU A 89 -14.42 11.66 2.08
N ILE A 90 -13.80 11.34 0.94
CA ILE A 90 -14.48 11.36 -0.36
C ILE A 90 -15.62 10.31 -0.41
N SER A 91 -15.39 9.11 0.12
CA SER A 91 -16.36 8.01 0.07
C SER A 91 -17.57 8.22 0.97
N PHE A 92 -17.39 8.87 2.14
CA PHE A 92 -18.46 9.03 3.13
C PHE A 92 -19.20 10.37 3.06
N ILE A 93 -18.74 11.35 2.27
CA ILE A 93 -19.42 12.64 2.10
C ILE A 93 -20.40 12.56 0.93
N PRO A 94 -21.72 12.68 1.15
CA PRO A 94 -22.73 12.54 0.07
C PRO A 94 -22.56 13.55 -1.06
N ALA A 95 -22.07 14.76 -0.75
CA ALA A 95 -21.81 15.80 -1.75
C ALA A 95 -20.70 15.41 -2.76
N LEU A 96 -19.85 14.45 -2.43
CA LEU A 96 -18.73 13.98 -3.25
C LEU A 96 -19.03 12.65 -3.96
N HIS A 97 -20.27 12.15 -3.92
CA HIS A 97 -20.64 10.84 -4.47
C HIS A 97 -20.21 10.64 -5.94
N ASN A 98 -20.30 11.67 -6.78
CA ASN A 98 -19.86 11.61 -8.18
C ASN A 98 -18.36 11.37 -8.34
N ILE A 99 -17.56 11.77 -7.35
CA ILE A 99 -16.10 11.64 -7.32
C ILE A 99 -15.68 10.38 -6.53
N ALA A 100 -16.55 9.86 -5.65
CA ALA A 100 -16.30 8.66 -4.86
C ALA A 100 -16.00 7.42 -5.72
N SER A 101 -16.64 7.28 -6.87
CA SER A 101 -16.31 6.22 -7.86
C SER A 101 -14.86 6.28 -8.36
N PHE A 102 -14.21 7.44 -8.26
CA PHE A 102 -12.81 7.65 -8.64
C PHE A 102 -11.87 7.74 -7.42
N SER A 103 -12.38 7.59 -6.20
CA SER A 103 -11.61 7.71 -4.95
C SER A 103 -10.37 6.81 -4.93
N TRP A 104 -10.47 5.61 -5.53
CA TRP A 104 -9.35 4.70 -5.69
C TRP A 104 -8.20 5.33 -6.49
N PHE A 105 -8.48 5.88 -7.67
CA PHE A 105 -7.47 6.54 -8.51
C PHE A 105 -6.88 7.78 -7.85
N ILE A 106 -7.72 8.56 -7.16
CA ILE A 106 -7.28 9.73 -6.40
C ILE A 106 -6.32 9.31 -5.29
N GLY A 107 -6.65 8.25 -4.56
CA GLY A 107 -5.80 7.67 -3.51
C GLY A 107 -4.46 7.18 -4.05
N VAL A 108 -4.47 6.44 -5.17
CA VAL A 108 -3.26 5.99 -5.86
C VAL A 108 -2.38 7.18 -6.24
N GLY A 109 -2.96 8.18 -6.92
CA GLY A 109 -2.23 9.34 -7.41
C GLY A 109 -1.65 10.20 -6.28
N MET A 110 -2.45 10.46 -5.24
CA MET A 110 -2.00 11.25 -4.09
C MET A 110 -0.91 10.53 -3.30
N ALA A 111 -1.10 9.24 -3.01
CA ALA A 111 -0.12 8.47 -2.27
C ALA A 111 1.20 8.33 -3.05
N ALA A 112 1.13 8.11 -4.37
CA ALA A 112 2.32 8.10 -5.22
C ALA A 112 3.04 9.46 -5.24
N ALA A 113 2.30 10.57 -5.31
CA ALA A 113 2.88 11.91 -5.31
C ALA A 113 3.57 12.27 -3.99
N ILE A 114 2.91 12.00 -2.85
CA ILE A 114 3.47 12.25 -1.52
C ILE A 114 4.70 11.35 -1.31
N TYR A 115 4.58 10.05 -1.60
CA TYR A 115 5.68 9.11 -1.42
C TYR A 115 6.88 9.47 -2.31
N ALA A 116 6.66 9.84 -3.56
CA ALA A 116 7.72 10.31 -4.47
C ALA A 116 8.45 11.56 -3.94
N GLY A 117 7.73 12.46 -3.27
CA GLY A 117 8.30 13.69 -2.71
C GLY A 117 9.23 13.42 -1.52
N ILE A 118 8.84 12.47 -0.65
CA ILE A 118 9.51 12.14 0.62
C ILE A 118 10.59 11.05 0.43
N SER A 119 10.36 10.10 -0.47
CA SER A 119 11.24 8.97 -0.75
C SER A 119 12.05 9.23 -2.03
N ARG A 120 13.16 9.98 -1.88
CA ARG A 120 14.03 10.38 -3.00
C ARG A 120 15.20 9.43 -3.24
N GLN A 121 15.54 8.61 -2.25
CA GLN A 121 16.67 7.69 -2.31
C GLN A 121 16.15 6.25 -2.32
N PRO A 122 16.77 5.36 -3.11
CA PRO A 122 16.50 3.94 -3.04
C PRO A 122 16.60 3.44 -1.59
N SER A 123 15.82 2.42 -1.26
CA SER A 123 16.00 1.75 0.03
C SER A 123 17.45 1.25 0.17
N PRO A 124 18.06 1.29 1.37
CA PRO A 124 19.44 0.85 1.59
C PRO A 124 19.74 -0.52 0.98
N ALA A 125 18.73 -1.40 0.95
CA ALA A 125 18.76 -2.76 0.39
C ALA A 125 19.16 -2.82 -1.08
N VAL A 126 18.74 -1.82 -1.86
CA VAL A 126 18.94 -1.75 -3.30
C VAL A 126 20.30 -1.16 -3.64
N SER A 127 20.85 -0.28 -2.78
CA SER A 127 22.19 0.28 -3.00
C SER A 127 23.34 -0.69 -2.70
N GLY A 128 23.12 -1.72 -1.88
CA GLY A 128 24.18 -2.61 -1.39
C GLY A 128 24.56 -3.77 -2.32
N HIS A 129 23.70 -4.16 -3.27
CA HIS A 129 23.90 -5.37 -4.07
C HIS A 129 23.61 -5.14 -5.55
N ILE A 130 24.52 -4.40 -6.21
CA ILE A 130 24.63 -4.41 -7.67
C ILE A 130 25.57 -5.56 -8.02
N SER A 131 25.09 -6.80 -7.92
CA SER A 131 25.80 -7.92 -8.57
C SER A 131 25.75 -7.64 -10.08
N PRO A 132 26.88 -7.42 -10.76
CA PRO A 132 26.86 -7.33 -12.22
C PRO A 132 26.27 -8.65 -12.71
N LEU A 133 25.28 -8.60 -13.58
CA LEU A 133 24.85 -9.78 -14.32
C LEU A 133 26.11 -10.32 -14.98
N ALA A 134 26.61 -11.46 -14.49
CA ALA A 134 27.69 -12.17 -15.15
C ALA A 134 27.23 -12.35 -16.60
N SER A 135 27.99 -11.75 -17.52
CA SER A 135 27.94 -12.10 -18.92
C SER A 135 28.21 -13.60 -19.00
N GLU A 136 27.16 -14.38 -19.19
CA GLU A 136 27.28 -15.76 -19.63
C GLU A 136 27.84 -15.69 -21.06
N GLU A 137 29.16 -15.89 -21.18
CA GLU A 137 29.87 -16.22 -22.42
C GLU A 137 29.72 -17.72 -22.73
#